data_AF-A0A4P5U4X0-F1
#
_entry.id   AF-A0A4P5U4X0-F1
#
_cell.length_a   1.000
_cell.length_b   1.000
_cell.length_c   1.000
_cell.angle_alpha   90.00
_cell.angle_beta   90.00
_cell.angle_gamma   90.00
#
_symmetry.space_group_name_H-M   'P 1'
#
loop_
_entity.id
_entity.type
_entity.pdbx_description
1 polymer ?
#
loop_
_entity_poly.entity_id
_entity_poly.type
_entity_poly.pdbx_seq_one_letter_code
_entity_poly.pdbx_strand_id
1 'polypeptide(L)'
;MNHLKVIVFTVLATVLLAFGVLWLVVDQGLLHLNPDARSAAADPLVSPGQTLSKKSANFICEVTVSMPQRNLTSEPKVYTDFLVAGLDPEAKSGWYQGEFSISESRKGAMRMDGSKAFVSRPAMFERFGQMITQEEFTLDLSDGMFVQTLTFRDGNRRHIMKGICAKYAKAPFN
;
A
#
# COMPACT_ATOMS: atom_id res chain seq x y z
N MET A 1 45.21 46.93 -16.90
CA MET A 1 44.43 46.04 -17.80
C MET A 1 44.75 44.54 -17.66
N ASN A 2 45.75 44.13 -16.85
CA ASN A 2 46.15 42.72 -16.71
C ASN A 2 45.50 42.00 -15.51
N HIS A 3 45.18 42.70 -14.41
CA HIS A 3 44.58 42.07 -13.23
C HIS A 3 43.17 41.52 -13.47
N LEU A 4 42.34 42.22 -14.25
CA LEU A 4 40.98 41.76 -14.57
C LEU A 4 41.00 40.46 -15.40
N LYS A 5 41.94 40.33 -16.34
CA LYS A 5 42.11 39.11 -17.15
C LYS A 5 42.55 37.93 -16.31
N VAL A 6 43.46 38.15 -15.35
CA VAL A 6 43.94 37.11 -14.44
C VAL A 6 42.79 36.62 -13.55
N ILE A 7 42.01 37.53 -12.97
CA ILE A 7 40.88 37.18 -12.09
C ILE A 7 39.83 36.37 -12.85
N VAL A 8 39.45 36.81 -14.05
CA VAL A 8 38.48 36.09 -14.90
C VAL A 8 38.98 34.70 -15.25
N PHE A 9 40.26 34.55 -15.57
CA PHE A 9 40.84 33.24 -15.91
C PHE A 9 40.85 32.29 -14.72
N THR A 10 41.21 32.78 -13.52
CA THR A 10 41.15 31.97 -12.29
C THR A 10 39.74 31.55 -11.93
N VAL A 11 38.76 32.45 -12.03
CA VAL A 11 37.35 32.13 -11.74
C VAL A 11 36.83 31.09 -12.74
N LEU A 12 37.12 31.27 -14.02
CA LEU A 12 36.70 30.32 -15.06
C LEU A 12 37.33 28.93 -14.86
N ALA A 13 38.62 28.88 -14.51
CA ALA A 13 39.32 27.63 -14.22
C ALA A 13 38.73 26.92 -12.99
N THR A 14 38.42 27.66 -11.92
CA THR A 14 37.78 27.08 -10.72
C THR A 14 36.38 26.55 -10.99
N VAL A 15 35.59 27.25 -11.81
CA VAL A 15 34.23 26.81 -12.17
C VAL A 15 34.30 25.54 -13.03
N LEU A 16 35.19 25.48 -14.01
CA LEU A 16 35.38 24.29 -14.85
C LEU A 16 35.86 23.08 -14.05
N LEU A 17 36.77 23.27 -13.09
CA LEU A 17 37.19 22.22 -12.16
C LEU A 17 36.03 21.74 -11.28
N ALA A 18 35.21 22.63 -10.75
CA ALA A 18 34.04 22.26 -9.95
C ALA A 18 33.02 21.46 -10.77
N PHE A 19 32.74 21.86 -12.01
CA PHE A 19 31.87 21.10 -12.91
C PHE A 19 32.47 19.74 -13.32
N GLY A 20 33.79 19.67 -13.55
CA GLY A 20 34.47 18.42 -13.87
C GLY A 20 34.41 17.41 -12.71
N VAL A 21 34.65 17.85 -11.48
CA VAL A 21 34.51 17.01 -10.28
C VAL A 21 33.06 16.57 -10.09
N LEU A 22 32.09 17.46 -10.29
CA LEU A 22 30.67 17.12 -10.18
C LEU A 22 30.26 16.03 -11.19
N TRP A 23 30.74 16.12 -12.43
CA TRP A 23 30.45 15.12 -13.47
C TRP A 23 31.06 13.75 -13.14
N LEU A 24 32.29 13.73 -12.60
CA LEU A 24 32.98 12.50 -12.21
C LEU A 24 32.31 11.81 -11.02
N VAL A 25 31.74 12.57 -10.08
CA VAL A 25 30.98 12.03 -8.93
C VAL A 25 29.64 11.42 -9.37
N VAL A 26 28.99 11.98 -10.40
CA VAL A 26 27.76 11.41 -10.98
C VAL A 26 28.06 10.12 -11.73
N ASP A 27 29.12 10.09 -12.55
CA ASP A 27 29.48 8.92 -13.36
C ASP A 27 29.97 7.73 -12.52
N GLN A 28 30.63 7.99 -11.38
CA GLN A 28 31.02 6.94 -10.43
C GLN A 28 29.90 6.48 -9.48
N GLY A 29 28.66 6.97 -9.67
CA GLY A 29 27.48 6.50 -8.94
C GLY A 29 27.45 6.86 -7.45
N LEU A 30 28.30 7.78 -6.99
CA LEU A 30 28.34 8.18 -5.57
C LEU A 30 27.17 9.11 -5.20
N LEU A 31 26.53 9.75 -6.20
CA LEU A 31 25.31 10.53 -6.07
C LEU A 31 24.24 9.97 -7.00
N HIS A 32 23.43 9.04 -6.50
CA HIS A 32 22.15 8.70 -7.13
C HIS A 32 21.17 9.86 -6.93
N LEU A 33 21.20 10.85 -7.83
CA LEU A 33 20.09 11.79 -7.98
C LEU A 33 18.95 11.05 -8.65
N ASN A 34 18.21 10.26 -7.87
CA ASN A 34 17.06 9.51 -8.33
C ASN A 34 15.89 10.51 -8.50
N PRO A 35 15.51 10.91 -9.72
CA PRO A 35 14.33 11.75 -9.93
C PRO A 35 13.06 10.90 -9.88
N ASP A 36 13.19 9.58 -9.73
CA ASP A 36 12.10 8.63 -9.45
C ASP A 36 11.86 8.53 -7.95
N ALA A 37 11.42 9.65 -7.36
CA ALA A 37 10.53 9.62 -6.21
C ALA A 37 9.06 9.52 -6.69
N ARG A 38 8.82 8.99 -7.88
CA ARG A 38 7.54 8.34 -8.17
C ARG A 38 7.58 7.07 -7.33
N SER A 39 6.71 7.03 -6.31
CA SER A 39 6.37 5.84 -5.55
C SER A 39 6.63 4.59 -6.36
N ALA A 40 7.32 3.61 -5.78
CA ALA A 40 7.29 2.24 -6.25
C ALA A 40 5.82 1.87 -6.46
N ALA A 41 5.32 2.05 -7.67
CA ALA A 41 4.02 1.57 -8.07
C ALA A 41 4.21 0.07 -8.03
N ALA A 42 3.57 -0.58 -7.06
CA ALA A 42 3.60 -2.03 -6.96
C ALA A 42 3.21 -2.60 -8.32
N ASP A 43 3.94 -3.64 -8.77
CA ASP A 43 3.58 -4.33 -9.99
C ASP A 43 2.10 -4.74 -9.90
N PRO A 44 1.31 -4.50 -10.96
CA PRO A 44 -0.12 -4.72 -10.92
C PRO A 44 -0.41 -6.19 -10.57
N LEU A 45 -1.31 -6.41 -9.60
CA LEU A 45 -1.68 -7.75 -9.12
C LEU A 45 -2.27 -8.63 -10.22
N VAL A 46 -2.83 -7.99 -11.23
CA VAL A 46 -3.34 -8.59 -12.45
C VAL A 46 -2.90 -7.73 -13.63
N SER A 47 -2.38 -8.34 -14.69
CA SER A 47 -1.96 -7.61 -15.89
C SER A 47 -3.06 -6.69 -16.41
N PRO A 48 -2.73 -5.49 -16.93
CA PRO A 48 -3.73 -4.57 -17.47
C PRO A 48 -4.64 -5.25 -18.49
N GLY A 49 -5.94 -5.28 -18.21
CA GLY A 49 -6.95 -5.93 -19.07
C GLY A 49 -7.26 -7.41 -18.76
N GLN A 50 -6.58 -8.04 -17.80
CA GLN A 50 -7.00 -9.34 -17.26
C GLN A 50 -8.00 -9.15 -16.12
N THR A 51 -9.03 -9.99 -16.08
CA THR A 51 -9.90 -10.16 -14.93
C THR A 51 -9.30 -11.19 -13.98
N LEU A 52 -9.65 -11.11 -12.69
CA LEU A 52 -9.26 -12.12 -11.72
C LEU A 52 -9.72 -13.50 -12.25
N SER A 53 -8.76 -14.41 -12.48
CA SER A 53 -9.07 -15.76 -12.97
C SER A 53 -10.12 -16.42 -12.07
N LYS A 54 -10.94 -17.31 -12.62
CA LYS A 54 -12.02 -17.97 -11.87
C LYS A 54 -11.52 -18.73 -10.62
N LYS A 55 -10.24 -19.07 -10.57
CA LYS A 55 -9.59 -19.69 -9.41
C LYS A 55 -9.40 -18.68 -8.28
N SER A 56 -9.49 -19.18 -7.04
CA SER A 56 -9.14 -18.40 -5.86
C SER A 56 -7.71 -17.83 -5.95
N ALA A 57 -7.55 -16.59 -5.51
CA ALA A 57 -6.29 -15.86 -5.52
C ALA A 57 -5.95 -15.40 -4.11
N ASN A 58 -4.69 -15.58 -3.72
CA ASN A 58 -4.18 -15.16 -2.42
C ASN A 58 -3.16 -14.04 -2.59
N PHE A 59 -3.15 -13.14 -1.61
CA PHE A 59 -2.36 -11.92 -1.58
C PHE A 59 -1.69 -11.78 -0.21
N ILE A 60 -0.43 -11.32 -0.19
CA ILE A 60 0.25 -10.88 1.03
C ILE A 60 0.25 -9.36 0.98
N CYS A 61 -0.15 -8.73 2.07
CA CYS A 61 -0.30 -7.30 2.16
C CYS A 61 0.54 -6.75 3.30
N GLU A 62 1.36 -5.76 2.99
CA GLU A 62 1.98 -4.90 3.99
C GLU A 62 1.01 -3.76 4.29
N VAL A 63 0.52 -3.71 5.53
CA VAL A 63 -0.49 -2.74 5.95
C VAL A 63 0.00 -1.87 7.10
N THR A 64 -0.33 -0.59 7.03
CA THR A 64 -0.31 0.31 8.17
C THR A 64 -1.65 0.25 8.88
N VAL A 65 -1.60 -0.11 10.15
CA VAL A 65 -2.74 -0.26 11.04
C VAL A 65 -2.83 0.97 11.94
N SER A 66 -3.96 1.67 11.90
CA SER A 66 -4.24 2.87 12.68
C SER A 66 -5.34 2.59 13.69
N MET A 67 -4.96 2.13 14.88
CA MET A 67 -5.88 1.66 15.91
C MET A 67 -6.24 2.75 16.92
N PRO A 68 -7.53 3.11 17.05
CA PRO A 68 -7.99 3.92 18.18
C PRO A 68 -7.67 3.22 19.50
N GLN A 69 -7.18 3.94 20.51
CA GLN A 69 -6.74 3.32 21.76
C GLN A 69 -7.87 3.22 22.81
N ARG A 70 -8.59 4.32 23.07
CA ARG A 70 -9.65 4.34 24.09
C ARG A 70 -11.02 4.59 23.48
N ASN A 71 -11.08 5.53 22.56
CA ASN A 71 -12.28 5.91 21.80
C ASN A 71 -11.85 6.33 20.39
N LEU A 72 -12.82 6.58 19.52
CA LEU A 72 -12.56 7.01 18.15
C LEU A 72 -11.82 8.36 18.04
N THR A 73 -11.81 9.20 19.07
CA THR A 73 -11.15 10.52 19.03
C THR A 73 -9.73 10.50 19.59
N SER A 74 -9.29 9.38 20.16
CA SER A 74 -7.95 9.23 20.70
C SER A 74 -6.92 9.19 19.59
N GLU A 75 -5.71 9.67 19.88
CA GLU A 75 -4.58 9.49 18.98
C GLU A 75 -4.39 7.99 18.69
N PRO A 76 -4.38 7.60 17.41
CA PRO A 76 -4.30 6.19 17.05
C PRO A 76 -2.89 5.67 17.28
N LYS A 77 -2.79 4.45 17.79
CA LYS A 77 -1.53 3.70 17.70
C LYS A 77 -1.36 3.27 16.25
N VAL A 78 -0.27 3.70 15.64
CA VAL A 78 0.07 3.36 14.26
C VAL A 78 1.22 2.36 14.27
N TYR A 79 1.05 1.24 13.57
CA TYR A 79 2.10 0.25 13.36
C TYR A 79 1.94 -0.44 12.01
N THR A 80 3.00 -1.07 11.52
CA THR A 80 2.99 -1.85 10.28
C THR A 80 2.89 -3.33 10.60
N ASP A 81 2.10 -4.05 9.81
CA ASP A 81 1.91 -5.49 9.92
C ASP A 81 1.78 -6.14 8.53
N PHE A 82 1.96 -7.46 8.47
CA PHE A 82 1.72 -8.26 7.28
C PHE A 82 0.49 -9.12 7.45
N LEU A 83 -0.41 -9.07 6.47
CA LEU A 83 -1.61 -9.91 6.45
C LEU A 83 -1.75 -10.68 5.15
N VAL A 84 -2.51 -11.76 5.21
CA VAL A 84 -2.90 -12.54 4.03
C VAL A 84 -4.35 -12.24 3.70
N ALA A 85 -4.64 -11.96 2.44
CA ALA A 85 -5.99 -11.82 1.91
C ALA A 85 -6.26 -12.85 0.81
N GLY A 86 -7.49 -13.29 0.70
CA GLY A 86 -7.94 -14.24 -0.32
C GLY A 86 -9.22 -13.76 -0.99
N LEU A 87 -9.28 -13.88 -2.31
CA LEU A 87 -10.48 -13.61 -3.11
C LEU A 87 -10.89 -14.89 -3.86
N ASP A 88 -12.19 -15.16 -3.88
CA ASP A 88 -12.80 -16.31 -4.53
C ASP A 88 -13.94 -15.83 -5.44
N PRO A 89 -13.64 -15.54 -6.72
CA PRO A 89 -14.62 -15.04 -7.69
C PRO A 89 -15.78 -15.98 -7.96
N GLU A 90 -15.53 -17.30 -7.94
CA GLU A 90 -16.56 -18.31 -8.17
C GLU A 90 -17.55 -18.35 -7.00
N ALA A 91 -17.05 -18.34 -5.77
CA ALA A 91 -17.90 -18.29 -4.57
C ALA A 91 -18.42 -16.88 -4.25
N LYS A 92 -18.05 -15.85 -5.02
CA LYS A 92 -18.33 -14.43 -4.75
C LYS A 92 -18.01 -14.06 -3.31
N SER A 93 -16.85 -14.48 -2.83
CA SER A 93 -16.45 -14.29 -1.43
C SER A 93 -15.00 -13.88 -1.30
N GLY A 94 -14.65 -13.32 -0.15
CA GLY A 94 -13.27 -12.94 0.17
C GLY A 94 -13.01 -12.93 1.67
N TRP A 95 -11.74 -12.96 2.05
CA TRP A 95 -11.30 -13.02 3.43
C TRP A 95 -9.93 -12.36 3.63
N TYR A 96 -9.57 -12.03 4.87
CA TYR A 96 -8.22 -11.60 5.23
C TYR A 96 -7.89 -11.93 6.69
N GLN A 97 -6.65 -12.35 6.95
CA GLN A 97 -6.15 -12.68 8.27
C GLN A 97 -5.48 -11.47 8.94
N GLY A 98 -6.24 -10.70 9.72
CA GLY A 98 -5.73 -9.63 10.58
C GLY A 98 -6.42 -9.55 11.96
N GLU A 99 -6.16 -8.50 12.72
CA GLU A 99 -6.66 -8.36 14.11
C GLU A 99 -8.20 -8.26 14.19
N PHE A 100 -8.85 -7.70 13.17
CA PHE A 100 -10.31 -7.65 13.05
C PHE A 100 -10.88 -8.79 12.19
N SER A 101 -10.06 -9.82 11.91
CA SER A 101 -10.12 -10.70 10.73
C SER A 101 -11.49 -11.22 10.33
N ILE A 102 -11.65 -11.17 9.00
CA ILE A 102 -12.36 -12.15 8.20
C ILE A 102 -11.51 -13.41 8.06
N SER A 103 -11.57 -14.34 9.02
CA SER A 103 -10.88 -15.63 8.89
C SER A 103 -11.30 -16.36 7.61
N GLU A 104 -10.45 -17.26 7.10
CA GLU A 104 -10.77 -18.10 5.94
C GLU A 104 -12.10 -18.87 6.12
N SER A 105 -12.44 -19.19 7.37
CA SER A 105 -13.70 -19.82 7.78
C SER A 105 -14.92 -18.89 7.84
N ARG A 106 -14.73 -17.56 7.82
CA ARG A 106 -15.81 -16.55 7.94
C ARG A 106 -15.75 -15.52 6.82
N LYS A 107 -15.75 -15.99 5.57
CA LYS A 107 -15.68 -15.15 4.36
C LYS A 107 -16.80 -14.10 4.29
N GLY A 108 -16.50 -12.93 3.75
CA GLY A 108 -17.47 -11.90 3.42
C GLY A 108 -18.01 -12.03 2.00
N ALA A 109 -19.13 -11.38 1.72
CA ALA A 109 -19.69 -11.28 0.38
C ALA A 109 -18.85 -10.34 -0.48
N MET A 110 -18.44 -10.80 -1.65
CA MET A 110 -17.59 -10.06 -2.58
C MET A 110 -18.40 -9.58 -3.80
N ARG A 111 -18.13 -8.35 -4.21
CA ARG A 111 -18.52 -7.79 -5.52
C ARG A 111 -17.29 -7.19 -6.19
N MET A 112 -17.26 -7.27 -7.51
CA MET A 112 -16.24 -6.61 -8.33
C MET A 112 -16.81 -5.33 -8.92
N ASP A 113 -16.01 -4.27 -8.92
CA ASP A 113 -16.27 -3.00 -9.60
C ASP A 113 -15.00 -2.60 -10.36
N GLY A 114 -14.96 -2.92 -11.65
CA GLY A 114 -13.74 -2.87 -12.46
C GLY A 114 -12.63 -3.76 -11.89
N SER A 115 -11.46 -3.16 -11.62
CA SER A 115 -10.30 -3.83 -10.98
C SER A 115 -10.43 -3.96 -9.47
N LYS A 116 -11.45 -3.37 -8.85
CA LYS A 116 -11.58 -3.28 -7.40
C LYS A 116 -12.53 -4.35 -6.86
N ALA A 117 -11.99 -5.21 -6.00
CA ALA A 117 -12.78 -6.14 -5.21
C ALA A 117 -13.28 -5.43 -3.95
N PHE A 118 -14.58 -5.50 -3.69
CA PHE A 118 -15.21 -5.03 -2.47
C PHE A 118 -15.75 -6.24 -1.72
N VAL A 119 -15.29 -6.45 -0.50
CA VAL A 119 -15.71 -7.56 0.34
C VAL A 119 -16.30 -7.01 1.62
N SER A 120 -17.51 -7.43 1.96
CA SER A 120 -18.22 -6.92 3.14
C SER A 120 -18.88 -8.06 3.92
N ARG A 121 -19.01 -7.87 5.22
CA ARG A 121 -19.82 -8.74 6.08
C ARG A 121 -20.42 -7.97 7.25
N PRO A 122 -21.59 -8.41 7.76
CA PRO A 122 -22.08 -7.94 9.04
C PRO A 122 -21.09 -8.28 10.16
N ALA A 123 -20.87 -7.32 11.05
CA ALA A 123 -20.10 -7.47 12.28
C ALA A 123 -21.01 -7.06 13.44
N MET A 124 -20.98 -7.78 14.57
CA MET A 124 -21.76 -7.43 15.76
C MET A 124 -20.90 -7.65 16.99
N PHE A 125 -19.88 -6.81 17.15
CA PHE A 125 -18.97 -6.88 18.29
C PHE A 125 -18.55 -5.47 18.71
N GLU A 126 -18.16 -5.34 19.98
CA GLU A 126 -17.74 -4.06 20.56
C GLU A 126 -16.22 -3.95 20.63
N ARG A 127 -15.70 -2.83 20.13
CA ARG A 127 -14.30 -2.40 20.24
C ARG A 127 -14.25 -0.88 20.35
N PHE A 128 -13.24 -0.36 21.05
CA PHE A 128 -13.02 1.09 21.19
C PHE A 128 -14.21 1.85 21.84
N GLY A 129 -14.97 1.17 22.69
CA GLY A 129 -16.19 1.71 23.31
C GLY A 129 -17.32 1.99 22.33
N GLN A 130 -17.28 1.40 21.13
CA GLN A 130 -18.34 1.49 20.12
C GLN A 130 -18.66 0.13 19.52
N MET A 131 -19.94 -0.05 19.18
CA MET A 131 -20.40 -1.24 18.47
C MET A 131 -20.06 -1.12 16.99
N ILE A 132 -19.32 -2.09 16.47
CA ILE A 132 -19.05 -2.26 15.05
C ILE A 132 -20.20 -3.09 14.47
N THR A 133 -20.82 -2.57 13.40
CA THR A 133 -22.00 -3.15 12.74
C THR A 133 -21.67 -3.78 11.38
N GLN A 134 -20.59 -3.33 10.75
CA GLN A 134 -20.15 -3.88 9.48
C GLN A 134 -18.64 -3.76 9.34
N GLU A 135 -18.07 -4.76 8.69
CA GLU A 135 -16.68 -4.78 8.27
C GLU A 135 -16.63 -4.89 6.75
N GLU A 136 -15.77 -4.08 6.13
CA GLU A 136 -15.52 -4.07 4.70
C GLU A 136 -14.01 -4.01 4.44
N PHE A 137 -13.54 -4.71 3.41
CA PHE A 137 -12.24 -4.40 2.83
C PHE A 137 -12.35 -4.26 1.31
N THR A 138 -11.45 -3.46 0.75
CA THR A 138 -11.28 -3.32 -0.68
C THR A 138 -9.87 -3.71 -1.07
N LEU A 139 -9.75 -4.42 -2.19
CA LEU A 139 -8.47 -4.69 -2.83
C LEU A 139 -8.55 -4.25 -4.29
N ASP A 140 -7.74 -3.27 -4.68
CA ASP A 140 -7.61 -2.88 -6.07
C ASP A 140 -6.52 -3.72 -6.73
N LEU A 141 -6.93 -4.48 -7.75
CA LEU A 141 -6.04 -5.39 -8.47
C LEU A 141 -5.09 -4.67 -9.43
N SER A 142 -5.30 -3.38 -9.68
CA SER A 142 -4.46 -2.59 -10.57
C SER A 142 -3.19 -2.07 -9.91
N ASP A 143 -3.25 -1.69 -8.63
CA ASP A 143 -2.14 -1.09 -7.88
C ASP A 143 -1.84 -1.81 -6.55
N GLY A 144 -2.62 -2.83 -6.22
CA GLY A 144 -2.48 -3.59 -4.98
C GLY A 144 -3.03 -2.90 -3.75
N MET A 145 -3.74 -1.78 -3.88
CA MET A 145 -4.21 -1.00 -2.74
C MET A 145 -5.24 -1.79 -1.92
N PHE A 146 -4.90 -2.02 -0.65
CA PHE A 146 -5.77 -2.62 0.35
C PHE A 146 -6.26 -1.57 1.33
N VAL A 147 -7.57 -1.55 1.58
CA VAL A 147 -8.18 -0.69 2.60
C VAL A 147 -9.22 -1.48 3.36
N GLN A 148 -9.09 -1.49 4.69
CA GLN A 148 -10.12 -2.02 5.57
C GLN A 148 -10.90 -0.88 6.21
N THR A 149 -12.22 -1.05 6.28
CA THR A 149 -13.16 -0.08 6.81
C THR A 149 -14.08 -0.75 7.82
N LEU A 150 -14.24 -0.12 8.98
CA LEU A 150 -15.26 -0.48 9.97
C LEU A 150 -16.39 0.55 9.94
N THR A 151 -17.62 0.05 9.97
CA THR A 151 -18.82 0.85 10.20
C THR A 151 -19.27 0.65 11.64
N PHE A 152 -19.53 1.76 12.32
CA PHE A 152 -19.99 1.79 13.70
C PHE A 152 -21.50 2.00 13.75
N ARG A 153 -22.12 1.69 14.90
CA ARG A 153 -23.57 1.80 15.11
C ARG A 153 -24.14 3.20 14.88
N ASP A 154 -23.34 4.23 15.11
CA ASP A 154 -23.69 5.63 14.84
C ASP A 154 -23.62 6.00 13.34
N GLY A 155 -23.28 5.04 12.47
CA GLY A 155 -23.14 5.23 11.03
C GLY A 155 -21.76 5.73 10.62
N ASN A 156 -20.87 6.05 11.56
CA ASN A 156 -19.52 6.48 11.24
C ASN A 156 -18.75 5.35 10.56
N ARG A 157 -17.96 5.70 9.56
CA ARG A 157 -17.07 4.77 8.86
C ARG A 157 -15.63 5.20 9.09
N ARG A 158 -14.76 4.26 9.45
CA ARG A 158 -13.32 4.53 9.60
C ARG A 158 -12.47 3.51 8.92
N HIS A 159 -11.44 3.99 8.23
CA HIS A 159 -10.37 3.14 7.73
C HIS A 159 -9.41 2.81 8.86
N ILE A 160 -9.28 1.53 9.20
CA ILE A 160 -8.39 1.10 10.29
C ILE A 160 -7.10 0.51 9.72
N MET A 161 -7.12 -0.02 8.51
CA MET A 161 -5.92 -0.55 7.85
C MET A 161 -5.86 -0.05 6.41
N LYS A 162 -4.66 0.33 5.98
CA LYS A 162 -4.35 0.68 4.59
C LYS A 162 -2.99 0.09 4.22
N GLY A 163 -2.83 -0.37 3.01
CA GLY A 163 -1.57 -0.97 2.60
C GLY A 163 -1.53 -1.38 1.15
N ILE A 164 -0.47 -2.09 0.82
CA ILE A 164 -0.21 -2.59 -0.53
C ILE A 164 -0.08 -4.11 -0.46
N CYS A 165 -0.76 -4.78 -1.38
CA CYS A 165 -0.70 -6.21 -1.53
C CYS A 165 0.12 -6.61 -2.76
N ALA A 166 0.72 -7.79 -2.67
CA ALA A 166 1.33 -8.52 -3.77
C ALA A 166 0.64 -9.88 -3.90
N LYS A 167 0.46 -10.35 -5.14
CA LYS A 167 -0.08 -11.69 -5.42
C LYS A 167 0.97 -12.72 -5.07
N TYR A 168 0.60 -13.75 -4.33
CA TYR A 168 1.50 -14.87 -4.07
C TYR A 168 0.84 -16.19 -4.40
N ALA A 169 1.65 -17.12 -4.92
CA ALA A 169 1.25 -18.50 -5.09
C ALA A 169 1.79 -19.30 -3.90
N LYS A 170 0.92 -19.97 -3.15
CA LYS A 170 1.36 -20.96 -2.17
C LYS A 170 2.03 -22.10 -2.97
N ALA A 171 3.29 -22.38 -2.67
CA ALA A 171 4.00 -23.48 -3.32
C ALA A 171 3.25 -24.80 -3.06
N PRO A 172 3.18 -25.72 -4.04
CA PRO A 172 2.32 -26.91 -3.99
C PRO A 172 2.84 -28.03 -3.07
N PHE A 173 3.53 -27.68 -1.98
CA PHE A 173 3.97 -28.64 -0.98
C PHE A 173 2.83 -28.84 0.02
N ASN A 174 2.01 -29.86 -0.24
CA ASN A 174 1.10 -30.47 0.73
C ASN A 174 1.81 -31.64 1.42
#